data_AF-A0A6B1E8Y3-F1
#
_entry.id   AF-A0A6B1E8Y3-F1
#
_cell.length_a   1.000
_cell.length_b   1.000
_cell.length_c   1.000
_cell.angle_alpha   90.00
_cell.angle_beta   90.00
_cell.angle_gamma   90.00
#
_symmetry.space_group_name_H-M   'P 1'
#
loop_
_entity.id
_entity.type
_entity.pdbx_description
1 polymer ?
#
loop_
_entity_poly.entity_id
_entity_poly.type
_entity_poly.pdbx_seq_one_letter_code
_entity_poly.pdbx_strand_id
1 'polypeptide(L)'
;MLTSISPLGERARGNRWWLTVGWLSLGAVVGGAVVGVALGAAGQFLAGSLSDGARLAVLAGACAAAAAWDMSGRGLPGRRQVNEDWLVAYRSWVYGAGFGLQLGAAVATVVNTALVPLFMLAALLAGDMTAGLAIGAAFGAARGASMALSSRVRTTDDLRQLHRRLDLHADRARRLGAGAAAGLGCAAAASLLAL
;
A
#
# COMPACT_ATOMS: atom_id res chain seq x y z
N MET A 1 -7.31 0.70 -12.24
CA MET A 1 -6.96 -0.70 -11.91
C MET A 1 -8.18 -1.58 -11.70
N LEU A 2 -9.13 -1.26 -10.80
CA LEU A 2 -10.32 -2.10 -10.59
C LEU A 2 -11.21 -2.26 -11.84
N THR A 3 -11.17 -1.28 -12.75
CA THR A 3 -11.83 -1.34 -14.06
C THR A 3 -11.07 -2.20 -15.07
N SER A 4 -9.73 -2.17 -15.04
CA SER A 4 -8.86 -2.82 -16.03
C SER A 4 -8.43 -4.24 -15.65
N ILE A 5 -8.35 -4.57 -14.36
CA ILE A 5 -8.12 -5.91 -13.81
C ILE A 5 -9.33 -6.27 -12.95
N SER A 6 -10.27 -6.99 -13.56
CA SER A 6 -11.50 -7.47 -12.93
C SER A 6 -11.83 -8.88 -13.45
N PRO A 7 -12.64 -9.68 -12.74
CA PRO A 7 -13.02 -11.00 -13.25
C PRO A 7 -13.71 -10.94 -14.61
N LEU A 8 -14.39 -9.84 -14.91
CA LEU A 8 -15.06 -9.60 -16.19
C LEU A 8 -14.06 -9.29 -17.30
N GLY A 9 -13.10 -8.39 -17.06
CA GLY A 9 -12.05 -8.06 -18.02
C GLY A 9 -11.11 -9.24 -18.31
N GLU A 10 -10.77 -10.03 -17.28
CA GLU A 10 -9.95 -11.24 -17.46
C GLU A 10 -10.65 -12.30 -18.29
N ARG A 11 -11.96 -12.54 -18.06
CA ARG A 11 -12.74 -13.49 -18.87
C ARG A 11 -12.88 -13.05 -20.32
N ALA A 12 -13.09 -11.75 -20.56
CA ALA A 12 -13.13 -11.21 -21.92
C ALA A 12 -11.81 -11.43 -22.69
N ARG A 13 -10.68 -11.47 -21.96
CA ARG A 13 -9.34 -11.79 -22.50
C ARG A 13 -9.00 -13.29 -22.50
N GLY A 14 -9.92 -14.17 -22.12
CA GLY A 14 -9.67 -15.62 -22.03
C GLY A 14 -8.77 -16.04 -20.85
N ASN A 15 -8.51 -15.15 -19.90
CA ASN A 15 -7.64 -15.38 -18.75
C ASN A 15 -8.41 -15.84 -17.52
N ARG A 16 -7.72 -16.56 -16.63
CA ARG A 16 -8.26 -16.96 -15.32
C ARG A 16 -7.95 -15.88 -14.30
N TRP A 17 -9.00 -15.20 -13.81
CA TRP A 17 -8.87 -14.09 -12.86
C TRP A 17 -8.05 -14.42 -11.61
N TRP A 18 -8.23 -15.62 -11.05
CA TRP A 18 -7.53 -16.03 -9.82
C TRP A 18 -6.01 -16.15 -10.02
N LEU A 19 -5.54 -16.50 -11.23
CA LEU A 19 -4.11 -16.50 -11.54
C LEU A 19 -3.58 -15.08 -11.58
N THR A 20 -4.26 -14.19 -12.30
CA THR A 20 -3.87 -12.78 -12.44
C THR A 20 -3.80 -12.08 -11.08
N VAL A 21 -4.84 -12.24 -10.25
CA VAL A 21 -4.87 -11.63 -8.92
C VAL A 21 -3.89 -12.28 -7.96
N GLY A 22 -3.60 -13.59 -8.11
CA GLY A 22 -2.58 -14.28 -7.33
C GLY A 22 -1.19 -13.70 -7.58
N TRP A 23 -0.82 -13.55 -8.86
CA TRP A 23 0.45 -12.93 -9.24
C TRP A 23 0.52 -11.45 -8.88
N LEU A 24 -0.60 -10.72 -8.97
CA LEU A 24 -0.68 -9.33 -8.52
C LEU A 24 -0.46 -9.20 -7.02
N SER A 25 -1.12 -10.03 -6.21
CA SER A 25 -0.96 -10.02 -4.76
C SER A 25 0.47 -10.41 -4.36
N LEU A 26 1.03 -11.46 -4.97
CA LEU A 26 2.41 -11.86 -4.74
C LEU A 26 3.38 -10.74 -5.13
N GLY A 27 3.20 -10.14 -6.31
CA GLY A 27 3.98 -9.00 -6.76
C GLY A 27 3.88 -7.82 -5.79
N ALA A 28 2.71 -7.55 -5.22
CA ALA A 28 2.53 -6.48 -4.23
C ALA A 28 3.30 -6.75 -2.94
N VAL A 29 3.28 -7.98 -2.43
CA VAL A 29 4.10 -8.38 -1.28
C VAL A 29 5.58 -8.24 -1.58
N VAL A 30 6.04 -8.77 -2.72
CA VAL A 30 7.46 -8.70 -3.13
C VAL A 30 7.91 -7.26 -3.33
N GLY A 31 7.11 -6.42 -3.99
CA GLY A 31 7.43 -5.03 -4.24
C GLY A 31 7.53 -4.22 -2.94
N GLY A 32 6.59 -4.45 -2.01
CA GLY A 32 6.63 -3.85 -0.69
C GLY A 32 7.83 -4.32 0.12
N ALA A 33 8.10 -5.63 0.13
CA ALA A 33 9.26 -6.23 0.79
C ALA A 33 10.60 -5.67 0.29
N VAL A 34 10.78 -5.56 -1.03
CA VAL A 34 12.01 -5.00 -1.64
C VAL A 34 12.22 -3.56 -1.20
N VAL A 35 11.18 -2.71 -1.26
CA VAL A 35 11.27 -1.32 -0.81
C VAL A 35 11.54 -1.25 0.69
N GLY A 36 10.86 -2.06 1.49
CA GLY A 36 11.05 -2.11 2.93
C GLY A 36 12.46 -2.52 3.34
N VAL A 37 13.01 -3.57 2.73
CA VAL A 37 14.41 -4.01 2.96
C VAL A 37 15.38 -2.92 2.55
N ALA A 38 15.19 -2.30 1.38
CA ALA A 38 16.06 -1.23 0.91
C ALA A 38 16.07 -0.02 1.87
N LEU A 39 14.90 0.36 2.39
CA LEU A 39 14.78 1.44 3.37
C LEU A 39 15.34 1.05 4.74
N GLY A 40 15.10 -0.18 5.20
CA GLY A 40 15.69 -0.69 6.45
C GLY A 40 17.23 -0.70 6.40
N ALA A 41 17.79 -1.15 5.28
CA ALA A 41 19.23 -1.10 5.03
C ALA A 41 19.76 0.35 4.98
N ALA A 42 19.07 1.25 4.27
CA ALA A 42 19.44 2.67 4.25
C ALA A 42 19.35 3.30 5.65
N GLY A 43 18.39 2.87 6.46
CA GLY A 43 18.18 3.30 7.84
C GLY A 43 19.35 3.01 8.76
N GLN A 44 20.08 1.91 8.53
CA GLN A 44 21.31 1.61 9.28
C GLN A 44 22.34 2.74 9.19
N PHE A 45 22.43 3.40 8.03
CA PHE A 45 23.36 4.49 7.80
C PHE A 45 22.75 5.86 8.13
N LEU A 46 21.48 6.07 7.79
CA LEU A 46 20.83 7.39 7.87
C LEU A 46 20.16 7.66 9.22
N ALA A 47 19.59 6.63 9.85
CA ALA A 47 18.96 6.70 11.17
C ALA A 47 19.83 6.10 12.27
N GLY A 48 20.90 5.37 11.90
CA GLY A 48 21.84 4.72 12.82
C GLY A 48 22.38 5.62 13.93
N SER A 49 22.67 6.89 13.61
CA SER A 49 23.19 7.88 14.55
C SER A 49 22.13 8.54 15.44
N LEU A 50 20.84 8.32 15.18
CA LEU A 50 19.76 8.84 16.00
C LEU A 50 19.56 7.94 17.23
N SER A 51 19.37 8.56 18.39
CA SER A 51 18.94 7.84 19.59
C SER A 51 17.55 7.23 19.39
N ASP A 52 17.25 6.15 20.12
CA ASP A 52 15.94 5.49 20.06
C ASP A 52 14.81 6.47 20.39
N GLY A 53 15.02 7.36 21.35
CA GLY A 53 14.08 8.42 21.69
C GLY A 53 13.80 9.37 20.52
N ALA A 54 14.84 9.79 19.79
CA ALA A 54 14.67 10.63 18.61
C ALA A 54 13.90 9.89 17.49
N ARG A 55 14.20 8.61 17.26
CA ARG A 55 13.48 7.79 16.26
C ARG A 55 11.99 7.66 16.61
N LEU A 56 11.69 7.36 17.87
CA LEU A 56 10.30 7.25 18.35
C LEU A 56 9.56 8.60 18.29
N ALA A 57 10.22 9.71 18.63
CA ALA A 57 9.63 11.04 18.53
C ALA A 57 9.28 11.41 17.08
N VAL A 58 10.19 11.14 16.13
CA VAL A 58 9.94 11.36 14.70
C VAL A 58 8.81 10.47 14.20
N LEU A 59 8.79 9.19 14.58
CA LEU A 59 7.74 8.26 14.20
C LEU A 59 6.36 8.71 14.74
N ALA A 60 6.29 9.09 16.02
CA ALA A 60 5.06 9.56 16.65
C ALA A 60 4.54 10.85 15.96
N GLY A 61 5.42 11.81 15.70
CA GLY A 61 5.08 13.03 14.97
C GLY A 61 4.59 12.76 13.55
N ALA A 62 5.26 11.85 12.84
CA ALA A 62 4.85 11.45 11.48
C ALA A 62 3.50 10.74 11.47
N CYS A 63 3.22 9.87 12.45
CA CYS A 63 1.92 9.23 12.63
C CYS A 63 0.81 10.25 12.85
N ALA A 64 1.03 11.25 13.72
CA ALA A 64 0.08 12.33 13.96
C ALA A 64 -0.16 13.18 12.70
N ALA A 65 0.91 13.54 11.98
CA ALA A 65 0.82 14.28 10.73
C ALA A 65 0.07 13.49 9.64
N ALA A 66 0.33 12.19 9.52
CA ALA A 66 -0.35 11.32 8.56
C ALA A 66 -1.85 11.19 8.87
N ALA A 67 -2.21 11.01 10.14
CA ALA A 67 -3.60 10.96 10.58
C ALA A 67 -4.32 12.29 10.31
N ALA A 68 -3.70 13.42 10.62
CA ALA A 68 -4.25 14.75 10.35
C ALA A 68 -4.43 15.00 8.84
N TRP A 69 -3.45 14.60 8.03
CA TRP A 69 -3.53 14.73 6.57
C TRP A 69 -4.69 13.92 6.00
N ASP A 70 -4.80 12.64 6.36
CA ASP A 70 -5.88 11.78 5.88
C ASP A 70 -7.25 12.29 6.38
N MET A 71 -7.33 12.90 7.55
CA MET A 71 -8.56 13.54 8.05
C MET A 71 -8.91 14.85 7.35
N SER A 72 -7.95 15.56 6.78
CA SER A 72 -8.23 16.78 6.01
C SER A 72 -9.03 16.54 4.73
N GLY A 73 -9.11 15.29 4.25
CA GLY A 73 -9.76 14.94 2.99
C GLY A 73 -9.04 15.45 1.74
N ARG A 74 -7.88 16.09 1.89
CA ARG A 74 -7.06 16.57 0.79
C ARG A 74 -6.43 15.41 0.03
N GLY A 75 -6.42 15.53 -1.29
CA GLY A 75 -5.70 14.59 -2.13
C GLY A 75 -4.26 14.98 -2.39
N LEU A 76 -3.39 14.00 -2.59
CA LEU A 76 -2.06 14.20 -3.13
C LEU A 76 -2.16 14.39 -4.64
N PRO A 77 -1.53 15.42 -5.22
CA PRO A 77 -1.57 15.67 -6.66
C PRO A 77 -0.85 14.57 -7.44
N GLY A 78 -1.44 14.11 -8.55
CA GLY A 78 -0.75 13.24 -9.51
C GLY A 78 -1.67 12.32 -10.32
N ARG A 79 -1.33 12.09 -11.59
CA ARG A 79 -1.81 10.97 -12.39
C ARG A 79 -0.64 10.03 -12.65
N ARG A 80 -0.60 8.90 -11.94
CA ARG A 80 0.31 7.78 -12.23
C ARG A 80 -0.52 6.51 -12.33
N GLN A 81 -0.90 6.20 -13.56
CA GLN A 81 -1.53 4.95 -13.93
C GLN A 81 -0.45 4.05 -14.54
N VAL A 82 -0.61 2.74 -14.33
CA VAL A 82 0.24 1.74 -14.95
C VAL A 82 0.07 1.78 -16.47
N ASN A 83 1.09 1.33 -17.22
CA ASN A 83 0.97 1.22 -18.68
C ASN A 83 -0.08 0.14 -19.03
N GLU A 84 -1.23 0.55 -19.54
CA GLU A 84 -2.36 -0.34 -19.84
C GLU A 84 -2.11 -1.22 -21.08
N ASP A 85 -1.16 -0.87 -21.94
CA ASP A 85 -0.78 -1.66 -23.12
C ASP A 85 -0.28 -3.06 -22.73
N TRP A 86 0.23 -3.21 -21.51
CA TRP A 86 0.66 -4.50 -20.97
C TRP A 86 -0.47 -5.53 -20.91
N LEU A 87 -1.73 -5.08 -20.81
CA LEU A 87 -2.90 -5.96 -20.73
C LEU A 87 -3.16 -6.72 -22.04
N VAL A 88 -2.69 -6.19 -23.16
CA VAL A 88 -2.82 -6.83 -24.49
C VAL A 88 -1.49 -7.38 -24.99
N ALA A 89 -0.36 -6.84 -24.54
CA ALA A 89 0.97 -7.27 -24.96
C ALA A 89 1.50 -8.50 -24.20
N TYR A 90 1.12 -8.68 -22.92
CA TYR A 90 1.71 -9.71 -22.06
C TYR A 90 0.70 -10.71 -21.52
N ARG A 91 1.21 -11.89 -21.14
CA ARG A 91 0.42 -12.94 -20.46
C ARG A 91 -0.05 -12.43 -19.09
N SER A 92 -1.17 -12.97 -18.61
CA SER A 92 -1.84 -12.48 -17.41
C SER A 92 -1.00 -12.48 -16.13
N TRP A 93 -0.14 -13.47 -15.98
CA TRP A 93 0.78 -13.54 -14.84
C TRP A 93 1.89 -12.48 -14.91
N VAL A 94 2.32 -12.07 -16.12
CA VAL A 94 3.40 -11.08 -16.32
C VAL A 94 2.90 -9.70 -15.92
N TYR A 95 1.80 -9.24 -16.51
CA TYR A 95 1.26 -7.94 -16.11
C TYR A 95 0.68 -7.99 -14.70
N GLY A 96 0.13 -9.12 -14.25
CA GLY A 96 -0.29 -9.32 -12.87
C GLY A 96 0.87 -9.06 -11.90
N ALA A 97 1.99 -9.77 -12.07
CA ALA A 97 3.18 -9.59 -11.25
C ALA A 97 3.78 -8.17 -11.37
N GLY A 98 3.91 -7.63 -12.58
CA GLY A 98 4.48 -6.30 -12.82
C GLY A 98 3.66 -5.18 -12.17
N PHE A 99 2.34 -5.20 -12.35
CA PHE A 99 1.44 -4.26 -11.69
C PHE A 99 1.39 -4.48 -10.18
N GLY A 100 1.49 -5.74 -9.73
CA GLY A 100 1.66 -6.09 -8.33
C GLY A 100 2.88 -5.43 -7.73
N LEU A 101 4.06 -5.61 -8.32
CA LEU A 101 5.32 -5.00 -7.86
C LEU A 101 5.20 -3.48 -7.75
N GLN A 102 4.60 -2.82 -8.75
CA GLN A 102 4.35 -1.39 -8.74
C GLN A 102 3.37 -0.96 -7.62
N LEU A 103 2.34 -1.77 -7.38
CA LEU A 103 1.40 -1.58 -6.28
C LEU A 103 2.08 -1.75 -4.92
N GLY A 104 2.95 -2.75 -4.76
CA GLY A 104 3.73 -2.98 -3.55
C GLY A 104 4.71 -1.87 -3.25
N ALA A 105 5.48 -1.45 -4.25
CA ALA A 105 6.49 -0.42 -4.11
C ALA A 105 5.91 0.97 -3.77
N ALA A 106 4.64 1.21 -4.12
CA ALA A 106 3.90 2.45 -3.86
C ALA A 106 4.48 3.76 -4.44
N VAL A 107 5.58 3.71 -5.20
CA VAL A 107 6.15 4.86 -5.93
C VAL A 107 5.47 5.06 -7.30
N ALA A 108 4.89 3.99 -7.86
CA ALA A 108 4.37 3.96 -9.24
C ALA A 108 2.86 4.19 -9.35
N THR A 109 2.12 4.18 -8.24
CA THR A 109 0.64 4.29 -8.25
C THR A 109 0.19 5.56 -7.54
N VAL A 110 -0.87 6.21 -8.02
CA VAL A 110 -1.55 7.27 -7.25
C VAL A 110 -2.08 6.68 -5.95
N VAL A 111 -1.62 7.22 -4.82
CA VAL A 111 -2.17 6.88 -3.51
C VAL A 111 -2.47 8.16 -2.78
N ASN A 112 -3.72 8.29 -2.36
CA ASN A 112 -4.27 9.50 -1.77
C ASN A 112 -4.25 9.46 -0.23
N THR A 113 -3.26 8.79 0.35
CA THR A 113 -3.10 8.63 1.80
C THR A 113 -1.66 8.84 2.22
N ALA A 114 -1.49 9.51 3.36
CA ALA A 114 -0.20 9.70 4.01
C ALA A 114 0.37 8.40 4.60
N LEU A 115 -0.37 7.29 4.59
CA LEU A 115 0.15 5.98 5.01
C LEU A 115 1.29 5.47 4.13
N VAL A 116 1.37 5.91 2.87
CA VAL A 116 2.47 5.55 1.95
C VAL A 116 3.81 6.12 2.44
N PRO A 117 3.97 7.44 2.56
CA PRO A 117 5.22 7.98 3.11
C PRO A 117 5.46 7.52 4.57
N LEU A 118 4.40 7.27 5.35
CA LEU A 118 4.55 6.77 6.72
C LEU A 118 5.20 5.39 6.79
N PHE A 119 4.79 4.41 5.97
CA PHE A 119 5.45 3.09 6.00
C PHE A 119 6.91 3.19 5.57
N MET A 120 7.21 4.04 4.57
CA MET A 120 8.57 4.23 4.09
C MET A 120 9.46 4.80 5.19
N LEU A 121 8.96 5.83 5.89
CA LEU A 121 9.64 6.40 7.03
C LEU A 121 9.80 5.40 8.18
N ALA A 122 8.77 4.61 8.49
CA ALA A 122 8.83 3.59 9.53
C ALA A 122 9.90 2.52 9.22
N ALA A 123 9.96 2.04 7.98
CA ALA A 123 11.00 1.10 7.55
C ALA A 123 12.40 1.71 7.63
N LEU A 124 12.56 2.98 7.24
CA LEU A 124 13.81 3.71 7.35
C LEU A 124 14.24 3.90 8.81
N LEU A 125 13.35 4.33 9.70
CA LEU A 125 13.64 4.57 11.11
C LEU A 125 13.92 3.28 11.89
N ALA A 126 13.34 2.15 11.45
CA ALA A 126 13.65 0.85 12.04
C ALA A 126 15.14 0.50 11.89
N GLY A 127 15.79 0.92 10.80
CA GLY A 127 17.22 0.72 10.60
C GLY A 127 17.65 -0.74 10.62
N ASP A 128 16.75 -1.65 10.24
CA ASP A 128 17.00 -3.09 10.17
C ASP A 128 16.32 -3.69 8.94
N MET A 129 17.02 -4.60 8.26
CA MET A 129 16.53 -5.25 7.04
C MET A 129 15.33 -6.16 7.35
N THR A 130 15.30 -6.83 8.49
CA THR A 130 14.23 -7.77 8.88
C THR A 130 12.97 -7.01 9.25
N ALA A 131 13.09 -5.94 10.04
CA ALA A 131 12.00 -5.02 10.33
C ALA A 131 11.47 -4.36 9.05
N GLY A 132 12.37 -3.88 8.19
CA GLY A 132 12.02 -3.34 6.87
C GLY A 132 11.26 -4.34 6.00
N LEU A 133 11.71 -5.59 5.94
CA LEU A 133 11.02 -6.69 5.26
C LEU A 133 9.60 -6.88 5.81
N ALA A 134 9.45 -6.97 7.13
CA ALA A 134 8.14 -7.19 7.76
C ALA A 134 7.16 -6.04 7.50
N ILE A 135 7.62 -4.79 7.67
CA ILE A 135 6.82 -3.58 7.39
C ILE A 135 6.41 -3.54 5.92
N GLY A 136 7.37 -3.72 5.01
CA GLY A 136 7.15 -3.68 3.57
C GLY A 136 6.23 -4.80 3.08
N ALA A 137 6.44 -6.03 3.55
CA ALA A 137 5.61 -7.17 3.20
C ALA A 137 4.17 -7.01 3.72
N ALA A 138 3.99 -6.53 4.96
CA ALA A 138 2.67 -6.26 5.52
C ALA A 138 1.92 -5.17 4.74
N PHE A 139 2.62 -4.08 4.40
CA PHE A 139 2.07 -3.02 3.56
C PHE A 139 1.66 -3.55 2.17
N GLY A 140 2.56 -4.30 1.51
CA GLY A 140 2.31 -4.92 0.21
C GLY A 140 1.14 -5.92 0.24
N ALA A 141 1.05 -6.74 1.29
CA ALA A 141 -0.04 -7.69 1.50
C ALA A 141 -1.38 -6.98 1.67
N ALA A 142 -1.46 -5.94 2.51
CA ALA A 142 -2.68 -5.16 2.70
C ALA A 142 -3.17 -4.55 1.38
N ARG A 143 -2.24 -4.02 0.56
CA ARG A 143 -2.54 -3.47 -0.76
C ARG A 143 -3.00 -4.54 -1.75
N GLY A 144 -2.30 -5.67 -1.83
CA GLY A 144 -2.66 -6.79 -2.70
C GLY A 144 -4.02 -7.41 -2.34
N ALA A 145 -4.30 -7.57 -1.05
CA ALA A 145 -5.55 -8.12 -0.54
C ALA A 145 -6.77 -7.28 -0.93
N SER A 146 -6.62 -5.96 -1.10
CA SER A 146 -7.71 -5.08 -1.55
C SER A 146 -8.32 -5.52 -2.89
N MET A 147 -7.54 -6.18 -3.77
CA MET A 147 -8.05 -6.67 -5.05
C MET A 147 -8.97 -7.89 -4.91
N ALA A 148 -8.88 -8.64 -3.81
CA ALA A 148 -9.79 -9.75 -3.52
C ALA A 148 -11.25 -9.27 -3.34
N LEU A 149 -11.46 -7.99 -3.00
CA LEU A 149 -12.79 -7.37 -2.92
C LEU A 149 -13.54 -7.40 -4.26
N SER A 150 -12.82 -7.46 -5.39
CA SER A 150 -13.40 -7.54 -6.73
C SER A 150 -13.77 -8.97 -7.17
N SER A 151 -13.43 -9.99 -6.38
CA SER A 151 -13.62 -11.42 -6.72
C SER A 151 -15.05 -11.81 -7.11
N ARG A 152 -16.05 -11.11 -6.56
CA ARG A 152 -17.47 -11.43 -6.75
C ARG A 152 -18.10 -10.74 -7.96
N VAL A 153 -17.37 -9.89 -8.67
CA VAL A 153 -17.90 -9.16 -9.84
C VAL A 153 -18.10 -10.13 -11.00
N ARG A 154 -19.35 -10.35 -11.39
CA ARG A 154 -19.70 -11.23 -12.53
C ARG A 154 -20.30 -10.46 -13.69
N THR A 155 -20.97 -9.35 -13.41
CA THR A 155 -21.65 -8.48 -14.38
C THR A 155 -21.10 -7.04 -14.33
N THR A 156 -21.44 -6.24 -15.34
CA THR A 156 -21.12 -4.80 -15.37
C THR A 156 -21.84 -4.04 -14.26
N ASP A 157 -23.04 -4.47 -13.89
CA ASP A 157 -23.80 -3.85 -12.81
C ASP A 157 -23.20 -4.18 -11.44
N ASP A 158 -22.64 -5.38 -11.24
CA ASP A 158 -21.85 -5.70 -10.05
C ASP A 158 -20.65 -4.76 -9.92
N LEU A 159 -19.97 -4.47 -11.03
CA LEU A 159 -18.82 -3.57 -11.05
C LEU A 159 -19.22 -2.13 -10.70
N ARG A 160 -20.33 -1.63 -11.26
CA ARG A 160 -20.88 -0.31 -10.91
C ARG A 160 -21.29 -0.25 -9.44
N GLN A 161 -21.92 -1.30 -8.92
CA GLN A 161 -22.32 -1.38 -7.52
C GLN A 161 -21.11 -1.43 -6.59
N LEU A 162 -20.06 -2.17 -6.96
CA LEU A 162 -18.81 -2.21 -6.21
C LEU A 162 -18.17 -0.82 -6.13
N HIS A 163 -18.07 -0.08 -7.24
CA HIS A 163 -17.55 1.30 -7.22
C HIS A 163 -18.36 2.19 -6.29
N ARG A 164 -19.69 2.19 -6.41
CA ARG A 164 -20.56 2.95 -5.48
C ARG A 164 -20.33 2.56 -4.03
N ARG A 165 -20.21 1.27 -3.71
CA ARG A 165 -19.94 0.82 -2.34
C ARG A 165 -18.58 1.28 -1.84
N LEU A 166 -17.54 1.23 -2.67
CA LEU A 166 -16.21 1.72 -2.34
C LEU A 166 -16.23 3.23 -2.09
N ASP A 167 -16.91 4.01 -2.93
CA ASP A 167 -17.07 5.45 -2.75
C ASP A 167 -17.80 5.78 -1.45
N LEU A 168 -18.90 5.08 -1.15
CA LEU A 168 -19.64 5.23 0.11
C LEU A 168 -18.82 4.86 1.36
N HIS A 169 -17.82 3.99 1.22
CA HIS A 169 -16.95 3.56 2.32
C HIS A 169 -15.58 4.24 2.29
N ALA A 170 -15.30 5.12 1.32
CA ALA A 170 -13.99 5.73 1.14
C ALA A 170 -13.59 6.53 2.40
N ASP A 171 -14.54 7.27 2.96
CA ASP A 171 -14.34 8.02 4.20
C ASP A 171 -14.10 7.10 5.40
N ARG A 172 -14.79 5.95 5.48
CA ARG A 172 -14.58 4.96 6.55
C ARG A 172 -13.18 4.35 6.45
N ALA A 173 -12.77 3.93 5.26
CA ALA A 173 -11.43 3.40 5.03
C ALA A 173 -10.34 4.43 5.39
N ARG A 174 -10.56 5.69 5.04
CA ARG A 174 -9.67 6.81 5.40
C ARG A 174 -9.59 7.03 6.92
N ARG A 175 -10.72 7.01 7.62
CA ARG A 175 -10.78 7.10 9.09
C ARG A 175 -10.11 5.92 9.78
N LEU A 176 -10.29 4.70 9.27
CA LEU A 176 -9.61 3.52 9.80
C LEU A 176 -8.10 3.62 9.61
N GLY A 177 -7.64 4.09 8.45
CA GLY A 177 -6.22 4.36 8.20
C GLY A 177 -5.64 5.41 9.14
N ALA A 178 -6.33 6.55 9.30
CA ALA A 178 -5.93 7.59 10.24
C ALA A 178 -5.93 7.09 11.70
N GLY A 179 -6.92 6.28 12.08
CA GLY A 179 -6.99 5.67 13.41
C GLY A 179 -5.84 4.69 13.66
N ALA A 180 -5.46 3.88 12.67
CA ALA A 180 -4.30 2.99 12.75
C ALA A 180 -2.99 3.80 12.91
N ALA A 181 -2.81 4.87 12.12
CA ALA A 181 -1.67 5.77 12.26
C ALA A 181 -1.64 6.43 13.66
N ALA A 182 -2.77 6.95 14.14
CA ALA A 182 -2.87 7.54 15.47
C ALA A 182 -2.54 6.52 16.58
N GLY A 183 -3.05 5.29 16.48
CA GLY A 183 -2.74 4.21 17.42
C GLY A 183 -1.25 3.87 17.46
N LEU A 184 -0.60 3.77 16.29
CA LEU A 184 0.85 3.58 16.19
C LEU A 184 1.63 4.77 16.76
N GLY A 185 1.16 6.00 16.53
CA GLY A 185 1.75 7.21 17.11
C GLY A 185 1.67 7.23 18.64
N CYS A 186 0.52 6.86 19.20
CA CYS A 186 0.35 6.73 20.65
C CYS A 186 1.26 5.65 21.24
N ALA A 187 1.39 4.50 20.57
CA ALA A 187 2.30 3.44 21.00
C ALA A 187 3.76 3.93 20.99
N ALA A 188 4.19 4.60 19.92
CA ALA A 188 5.54 5.16 19.82
C ALA A 188 5.81 6.22 20.90
N ALA A 189 4.84 7.10 21.18
CA ALA A 189 4.95 8.10 22.24
C ALA A 189 4.99 7.47 23.64
N ALA A 190 4.20 6.42 23.89
CA ALA A 190 4.24 5.68 25.15
C ALA A 190 5.59 4.98 25.35
N SER A 191 6.14 4.37 24.29
CA SER A 191 7.50 3.80 24.34
C SER A 191 8.56 4.88 24.58
N LEU A 192 8.40 6.07 24.01
CA LEU A 192 9.32 7.19 24.24
C LEU A 192 9.33 7.65 25.70
N LEU A 193 8.17 7.69 26.35
CA LEU A 193 8.05 8.07 27.77
C LEU A 193 8.59 7.01 28.73
N ALA A 194 8.86 5.79 28.24
CA ALA A 194 9.39 4.68 29.01
C ALA A 194 10.92 4.52 28.89
N LEU A 195 11.59 5.31 28.04
CA LEU A 195 13.04 5.38 27.90
C LEU A 195 13.65 6.31 28.95
#